data_AF-A0A969T4Q7-F1
#
_entry.id   AF-A0A969T4Q7-F1
#
_cell.length_a   1.000
_cell.length_b   1.000
_cell.length_c   1.000
_cell.angle_alpha   90.00
_cell.angle_beta   90.00
_cell.angle_gamma   90.00
#
_symmetry.space_group_name_H-M   'P 1'
#
loop_
_entity.id
_entity.type
_entity.pdbx_description
1 polymer ?
#
loop_
_entity_poly.entity_id
_entity_poly.type
_entity_poly.pdbx_seq_one_letter_code
_entity_poly.pdbx_strand_id
1 'polypeptide(L)'
;MGDIAAGLSVSVIKNALYKVLKLKDISELGDNIVVQGGAFRNPSIQRALELHTGKKVICSDIPEQMGAYGAAIFALEKSKLNNDTSFKGLDYINVADNYKTKNIQCKGCENNCKITKFTFWDENDFFSGNKCEKFIFNKGEDFERGENLFDYKYEQLFNRETKSNANPIKTIGIPRVLGIYESFPFWNTLFNECGFNVELSDVSTMDLFEKGLGTVMSDSICFPAKIVHGHIFSLAEKNIDRIFYPMVIYEQNEFEESDNSYNCPLVSSYADVIRSSINPENNLNIPFDQP
;
A
#
# COMPACT_ATOMS: atom_id res chain seq x y z
N MET A 1 -5.26 40.73 -6.25
CA MET A 1 -4.33 39.69 -6.75
C MET A 1 -3.28 39.29 -5.71
N GLY A 2 -2.66 40.24 -4.98
CA GLY A 2 -1.65 39.94 -3.96
C GLY A 2 -2.11 38.98 -2.86
N ASP A 3 -3.32 39.17 -2.31
CA ASP A 3 -3.84 38.31 -1.24
C ASP A 3 -4.06 36.86 -1.68
N ILE A 4 -4.44 36.64 -2.93
CA ILE A 4 -4.65 35.31 -3.50
C ILE A 4 -3.29 34.58 -3.63
N ALA A 5 -2.26 35.27 -4.13
CA ALA A 5 -0.91 34.72 -4.24
C ALA A 5 -0.27 34.43 -2.87
N ALA A 6 -0.52 35.30 -1.89
CA ALA A 6 -0.09 35.08 -0.50
C ALA A 6 -0.80 33.87 0.12
N GLY A 7 -2.13 33.75 -0.09
CA GLY A 7 -2.92 32.61 0.38
C GLY A 7 -2.42 31.26 -0.17
N LEU A 8 -2.05 31.22 -1.46
CA LEU A 8 -1.42 30.04 -2.08
C LEU A 8 -0.10 29.68 -1.40
N SER A 9 0.78 30.66 -1.18
CA SER A 9 2.09 30.43 -0.55
C SER A 9 1.95 29.88 0.87
N VAL A 10 1.02 30.44 1.66
CA VAL A 10 0.69 29.96 3.02
C VAL A 10 0.10 28.54 2.98
N SER A 11 -0.77 28.24 2.02
CA SER A 11 -1.37 26.91 1.86
C SER A 11 -0.32 25.83 1.57
N VAL A 12 0.63 26.12 0.68
CA VAL A 12 1.75 25.22 0.35
C VAL A 12 2.57 24.91 1.62
N ILE A 13 2.94 25.93 2.39
CA ILE A 13 3.71 25.73 3.63
C ILE A 13 2.92 24.94 4.67
N LYS A 14 1.63 25.24 4.88
CA LYS A 14 0.79 24.50 5.84
C LYS A 14 0.66 23.03 5.45
N ASN A 15 0.50 22.73 4.17
CA ASN A 15 0.46 21.36 3.67
C ASN A 15 1.78 20.64 3.97
N ALA A 16 2.92 21.28 3.64
CA ALA A 16 4.23 20.71 3.89
C ALA A 16 4.48 20.42 5.37
N LEU A 17 4.20 21.37 6.27
CA LEU A 17 4.48 21.22 7.70
C LEU A 17 3.58 20.20 8.39
N TYR A 18 2.26 20.24 8.14
CA TYR A 18 1.32 19.46 8.96
C TYR A 18 0.80 18.19 8.29
N LYS A 19 0.79 18.11 6.95
CA LYS A 19 0.33 16.91 6.25
C LYS A 19 1.47 16.01 5.82
N VAL A 20 2.56 16.60 5.31
CA VAL A 20 3.72 15.83 4.83
C VAL A 20 4.66 15.52 6.00
N LEU A 21 5.16 16.54 6.69
CA LEU A 21 6.08 16.37 7.82
C LEU A 21 5.37 15.95 9.11
N LYS A 22 4.04 16.16 9.20
CA LYS A 22 3.19 15.80 10.35
C LYS A 22 3.71 16.33 11.69
N LEU A 23 4.24 17.56 11.67
CA LEU A 23 4.73 18.22 12.88
C LEU A 23 3.59 18.43 13.87
N LYS A 24 3.82 18.10 15.15
CA LYS A 24 2.88 18.39 16.24
C LYS A 24 3.19 19.76 16.85
N ASP A 25 4.48 20.08 16.96
CA ASP A 25 4.96 21.38 17.42
C ASP A 25 6.01 21.97 16.46
N ILE A 26 6.01 23.30 16.33
CA ILE A 26 7.01 24.06 15.56
C ILE A 26 8.39 23.99 16.23
N SER A 27 8.46 23.66 17.53
CA SER A 27 9.71 23.44 18.25
C SER A 27 10.54 22.29 17.65
N GLU A 28 9.89 21.29 17.06
CA GLU A 28 10.55 20.12 16.44
C GLU A 28 11.47 20.50 15.27
N LEU A 29 11.24 21.64 14.61
CA LEU A 29 12.08 22.14 13.50
C LEU A 29 13.46 22.65 13.95
N GLY A 30 13.70 22.81 15.25
CA GLY A 30 14.91 23.46 15.78
C GLY A 30 14.97 24.96 15.47
N ASP A 31 16.06 25.62 15.87
CA ASP A 31 16.20 27.08 15.77
C ASP A 31 16.78 27.56 14.44
N ASN A 32 17.53 26.69 13.75
CA ASN A 32 18.20 27.00 12.50
C ASN A 32 17.53 26.26 11.35
N ILE A 33 16.64 26.95 10.63
CA ILE A 33 15.90 26.38 9.50
C ILE A 33 16.63 26.75 8.20
N VAL A 34 17.08 25.73 7.46
CA VAL A 34 17.62 25.88 6.10
C VAL A 34 16.65 25.27 5.09
N VAL A 35 16.33 26.02 4.04
CA VAL A 35 15.42 25.57 2.97
C VAL A 35 16.12 25.53 1.63
N GLN A 36 15.77 24.51 0.84
CA GLN A 36 16.37 24.21 -0.47
C GLN A 36 15.32 23.68 -1.43
N GLY A 37 15.65 23.64 -2.73
CA GLY A 37 14.79 23.13 -3.79
C GLY A 37 14.09 24.23 -4.58
N GLY A 38 13.63 23.87 -5.79
CA GLY A 38 13.09 24.83 -6.76
C GLY A 38 11.87 25.62 -6.28
N ALA A 39 11.10 25.11 -5.32
CA ALA A 39 9.97 25.83 -4.72
C ALA A 39 10.42 27.11 -4.00
N PHE A 40 11.60 27.09 -3.36
CA PHE A 40 12.14 28.24 -2.62
C PHE A 40 12.79 29.29 -3.51
N ARG A 41 12.82 29.08 -4.83
CA ARG A 41 13.08 30.16 -5.80
C ARG A 41 12.01 31.27 -5.72
N ASN A 42 10.83 30.95 -5.20
CA ASN A 42 9.81 31.93 -4.89
C ASN A 42 9.97 32.49 -3.46
N PRO A 43 10.36 33.78 -3.30
CA PRO A 43 10.56 34.38 -1.98
C PRO A 43 9.29 34.42 -1.13
N SER A 44 8.09 34.40 -1.74
CA SER A 44 6.83 34.40 -0.99
C SER A 44 6.64 33.12 -0.17
N ILE A 45 7.16 31.99 -0.65
CA ILE A 45 7.11 30.70 0.04
C ILE A 45 8.05 30.72 1.25
N GLN A 46 9.28 31.23 1.07
CA GLN A 46 10.21 31.43 2.18
C GLN A 46 9.59 32.36 3.23
N ARG A 47 9.02 33.50 2.81
CA ARG A 47 8.40 34.45 3.73
C ARG A 47 7.20 33.87 4.46
N ALA A 48 6.38 33.08 3.78
CA ALA A 48 5.25 32.39 4.41
C ALA A 48 5.73 31.40 5.48
N LEU A 49 6.85 30.72 5.26
CA LEU A 49 7.45 29.81 6.24
C LEU A 49 7.96 30.56 7.47
N GLU A 50 8.68 31.68 7.28
CA GLU A 50 9.14 32.52 8.39
C GLU A 50 7.97 33.04 9.22
N LEU A 51 6.93 33.56 8.57
CA LEU A 51 5.75 34.09 9.26
C LEU A 51 5.00 32.99 10.01
N HIS A 52 4.95 31.77 9.47
CA HIS A 52 4.21 30.70 10.09
C HIS A 52 4.96 30.02 11.25
N THR A 53 6.28 29.92 11.14
CA THR A 53 7.13 29.32 12.18
C THR A 53 7.61 30.32 13.22
N GLY A 54 7.55 31.63 12.93
CA GLY A 54 8.13 32.69 13.77
C GLY A 54 9.66 32.66 13.83
N LYS A 55 10.30 31.81 13.02
CA LYS A 55 11.74 31.55 13.03
C LYS A 55 12.40 32.13 11.78
N LYS A 56 13.70 32.41 11.89
CA LYS A 56 14.50 32.86 10.76
C LYS A 56 14.79 31.67 9.84
N VAL A 57 14.48 31.83 8.55
CA VAL A 57 14.69 30.79 7.54
C VAL A 57 15.81 31.23 6.61
N ILE A 58 16.83 30.39 6.47
CA ILE A 58 17.97 30.63 5.59
C ILE A 58 17.74 29.86 4.29
N CYS A 59 17.76 30.57 3.16
CA CYS A 59 17.71 29.98 1.83
C CYS A 59 19.05 30.25 1.14
N SER A 60 19.55 29.29 0.36
CA SER A 60 20.69 29.54 -0.52
C SER A 60 20.32 30.55 -1.61
N ASP A 61 21.33 31.19 -2.18
CA ASP A 61 21.29 31.99 -3.40
C ASP A 61 20.87 31.21 -4.66
N ILE A 62 21.19 29.91 -4.74
CA ILE A 62 20.82 29.00 -5.84
C ILE A 62 20.04 27.77 -5.34
N PRO A 63 18.84 27.95 -4.73
CA PRO A 63 18.13 26.87 -4.03
C PRO A 63 17.71 25.72 -4.96
N GLU A 64 17.44 25.99 -6.24
CA GLU A 64 17.09 24.98 -7.23
C GLU A 64 18.26 24.07 -7.63
N GLN A 65 19.51 24.51 -7.41
CA GLN A 65 20.72 23.76 -7.80
C GLN A 65 21.34 22.98 -6.63
N MET A 66 20.80 23.13 -5.41
CA MET A 66 21.35 22.51 -4.20
C MET A 66 21.48 20.98 -4.30
N GLY A 67 20.60 20.32 -5.05
CA GLY A 67 20.72 18.87 -5.31
C GLY A 67 21.97 18.52 -6.10
N ALA A 68 22.27 19.26 -7.17
CA ALA A 68 23.48 19.04 -7.97
C ALA A 68 24.75 19.42 -7.18
N TYR A 69 24.69 20.50 -6.41
CA TYR A 69 25.78 20.92 -5.54
C TYR A 69 26.08 19.86 -4.45
N GLY A 70 25.05 19.33 -3.80
CA GLY A 70 25.18 18.26 -2.81
C GLY A 70 25.75 16.98 -3.42
N ALA A 71 25.31 16.60 -4.62
CA ALA A 71 25.87 15.46 -5.34
C ALA A 71 27.36 15.64 -5.67
N ALA A 72 27.78 16.85 -6.07
CA ALA A 72 29.17 17.17 -6.33
C ALA A 72 30.04 17.10 -5.05
N ILE A 73 29.56 17.64 -3.93
CA ILE A 73 30.24 17.51 -2.62
C ILE A 73 30.37 16.03 -2.24
N PHE A 74 29.29 15.27 -2.35
CA PHE A 74 29.29 13.85 -2.00
C PHE A 74 30.30 13.05 -2.85
N ALA A 75 30.34 13.32 -4.17
CA ALA A 75 31.34 12.71 -5.06
C ALA A 75 32.78 13.08 -4.66
N LEU A 76 33.02 14.34 -4.28
CA LEU A 76 34.33 14.80 -3.80
C LEU A 76 34.74 14.11 -2.49
N GLU A 77 33.82 13.98 -1.54
CA GLU A 77 34.07 13.27 -0.26
C GLU A 77 34.38 11.80 -0.49
N LYS A 78 33.62 11.12 -1.37
CA LYS A 78 33.87 9.72 -1.73
C LYS A 78 35.20 9.53 -2.45
N SER A 79 35.56 10.44 -3.36
CA SER A 79 36.85 10.40 -4.06
C SER A 79 38.04 10.50 -3.09
N LYS A 80 37.90 11.17 -1.95
CA LYS A 80 38.97 11.22 -0.93
C LYS A 80 39.15 9.91 -0.18
N LEU A 81 38.09 9.10 -0.07
CA LEU A 81 38.10 7.81 0.63
C LEU A 81 38.57 6.67 -0.27
N ASN A 82 38.24 6.71 -1.55
CA ASN A 82 38.69 5.75 -2.56
C ASN A 82 38.90 6.47 -3.89
N ASN A 83 40.07 6.26 -4.52
CA ASN A 83 40.42 6.87 -5.80
C ASN A 83 39.89 6.10 -7.01
N ASP A 84 39.31 4.92 -6.81
CA ASP A 84 38.68 4.17 -7.89
C ASP A 84 37.34 4.80 -8.28
N THR A 85 37.23 5.24 -9.53
CA THR A 85 36.02 5.87 -10.07
C THR A 85 35.58 5.14 -11.34
N SER A 86 34.27 4.95 -11.49
CA SER A 86 33.65 4.50 -12.74
C SER A 86 33.27 5.66 -13.68
N PHE A 87 33.77 6.88 -13.40
CA PHE A 87 33.46 8.05 -14.20
C PHE A 87 34.10 7.91 -15.59
N LYS A 88 33.25 7.88 -16.63
CA LYS A 88 33.71 7.68 -18.01
C LYS A 88 34.46 8.91 -18.58
N GLY A 89 34.31 10.10 -18.00
CA GLY A 89 34.93 11.33 -18.51
C GLY A 89 33.91 12.27 -19.18
N LEU A 90 34.28 13.54 -19.36
CA LEU A 90 33.40 14.56 -19.95
C LEU A 90 33.22 14.41 -21.46
N ASP A 91 34.15 13.74 -22.15
CA ASP A 91 34.05 13.49 -23.59
C ASP A 91 32.81 12.67 -23.96
N TYR A 92 32.30 11.87 -23.01
CA TYR A 92 31.09 11.08 -23.17
C TYR A 92 29.80 11.91 -23.18
N ILE A 93 29.83 13.19 -22.75
CA ILE A 93 28.66 14.07 -22.80
C ILE A 93 28.19 14.26 -24.25
N ASN A 94 29.13 14.37 -25.20
CA ASN A 94 28.79 14.56 -26.62
C ASN A 94 28.15 13.32 -27.26
N VAL A 95 28.32 12.14 -26.63
CA VAL A 95 27.74 10.86 -27.09
C VAL A 95 26.48 10.51 -26.27
N ALA A 96 26.20 11.24 -25.18
CA ALA A 96 25.08 10.98 -24.29
C ALA A 96 23.72 11.17 -24.97
N ASP A 97 23.64 11.96 -26.04
CA ASP A 97 22.41 12.15 -26.82
C ASP A 97 22.05 10.93 -27.69
N ASN A 98 22.98 10.00 -27.89
CA ASN A 98 22.75 8.77 -28.65
C ASN A 98 22.09 7.69 -27.77
N TYR A 99 20.80 7.84 -27.51
CA TYR A 99 19.98 6.85 -26.83
C TYR A 99 18.71 6.50 -27.62
N LYS A 100 18.24 5.25 -27.47
CA LYS A 100 16.94 4.80 -27.98
C LYS A 100 15.92 4.89 -26.86
N THR A 101 14.75 5.45 -27.17
CA THR A 101 13.66 5.62 -26.21
C THR A 101 12.52 4.63 -26.52
N LYS A 102 12.04 3.92 -25.51
CA LYS A 102 10.87 3.04 -25.61
C LYS A 102 9.93 3.24 -24.43
N ASN A 103 8.64 3.43 -24.70
CA ASN A 103 7.64 3.43 -23.65
C ASN A 103 7.23 1.99 -23.30
N ILE A 104 7.21 1.68 -22.01
CA ILE A 104 6.80 0.40 -21.46
C ILE A 104 5.77 0.62 -20.35
N GLN A 105 4.99 -0.40 -20.04
CA GLN A 105 4.05 -0.37 -18.93
C GLN A 105 4.61 -1.22 -17.78
N CYS A 106 4.79 -0.59 -16.62
CA CYS A 106 5.23 -1.28 -15.41
C CYS A 106 4.15 -2.26 -14.97
N LYS A 107 4.51 -3.51 -14.66
CA LYS A 107 3.59 -4.51 -14.06
C LYS A 107 3.91 -4.78 -12.58
N GLY A 108 4.66 -3.87 -11.97
CA GLY A 108 5.22 -4.06 -10.65
C GLY A 108 4.26 -3.82 -9.49
N CYS A 109 3.19 -3.08 -9.73
CA CYS A 109 2.08 -2.86 -8.81
C CYS A 109 0.85 -2.45 -9.61
N GLU A 110 -0.30 -2.33 -8.94
CA GLU A 110 -1.59 -2.00 -9.54
C GLU A 110 -1.62 -0.64 -10.28
N ASN A 111 -0.69 0.27 -9.98
CA ASN A 111 -0.62 1.58 -10.64
C ASN A 111 -0.29 1.51 -12.14
N ASN A 112 0.27 0.40 -12.62
CA ASN A 112 0.58 0.15 -14.03
C ASN A 112 1.16 1.36 -14.79
N CYS A 113 2.17 2.02 -14.19
CA CYS A 113 2.70 3.29 -14.66
C CYS A 113 3.30 3.17 -16.07
N LYS A 114 3.12 4.21 -16.90
CA LYS A 114 3.86 4.36 -18.17
C LYS A 114 5.28 4.81 -17.84
N ILE A 115 6.26 3.98 -18.18
CA ILE A 115 7.68 4.22 -17.95
C ILE A 115 8.36 4.41 -19.29
N THR A 116 9.30 5.34 -19.35
CA THR A 116 10.18 5.56 -20.49
C THR A 116 11.52 4.89 -20.23
N LYS A 117 11.86 3.92 -21.08
CA LYS A 117 13.14 3.19 -21.10
C LYS A 117 14.10 3.89 -22.07
N PHE A 118 15.29 4.23 -21.60
CA PHE A 118 16.40 4.79 -22.37
C PHE A 118 17.49 3.72 -22.51
N THR A 119 17.80 3.31 -23.73
CA THR A 119 18.92 2.40 -24.02
C THR A 119 20.05 3.21 -24.63
N PHE A 120 21.17 3.33 -23.91
CA PHE A 120 22.35 4.06 -24.38
C PHE A 120 23.24 3.21 -25.29
N TRP A 121 24.25 3.82 -25.88
CA TRP A 121 25.21 3.19 -26.80
C TRP A 121 26.00 2.02 -26.19
N ASP A 122 26.12 1.98 -24.87
CA ASP A 122 26.78 0.88 -24.12
C ASP A 122 25.82 -0.27 -23.78
N GLU A 123 24.66 -0.30 -24.45
CA GLU A 123 23.55 -1.24 -24.24
C GLU A 123 22.94 -1.22 -22.83
N ASN A 124 23.32 -0.24 -22.00
CA ASN A 124 22.72 -0.07 -20.69
C ASN A 124 21.35 0.59 -20.79
N ASP A 125 20.41 0.02 -20.04
CA ASP A 125 19.03 0.47 -19.97
C ASP A 125 18.79 1.30 -18.70
N PHE A 126 18.22 2.48 -18.85
CA PHE A 126 17.81 3.38 -17.77
C PHE A 126 16.31 3.66 -17.88
N PHE A 127 15.65 4.00 -16.77
CA PHE A 127 14.19 4.17 -16.72
C PHE A 127 13.79 5.50 -16.07
N SER A 128 12.76 6.17 -16.59
CA SER A 128 12.15 7.38 -16.00
C SER A 128 10.62 7.38 -16.14
N GLY A 129 9.94 8.21 -15.34
CA GLY A 129 8.47 8.32 -15.35
C GLY A 129 7.75 7.36 -14.40
N ASN A 130 8.49 6.68 -13.53
CA ASN A 130 7.94 5.90 -12.43
C ASN A 130 7.30 6.81 -11.37
N LYS A 131 6.23 6.33 -10.73
CA LYS A 131 5.61 6.99 -9.56
C LYS A 131 6.10 6.40 -8.22
N CYS A 132 6.91 5.34 -8.27
CA CYS A 132 7.34 4.58 -7.11
C CYS A 132 8.83 4.25 -7.20
N GLU A 133 9.49 4.14 -6.05
CA GLU A 133 10.92 3.81 -5.96
C GLU A 133 11.23 2.33 -6.22
N LYS A 134 10.20 1.46 -6.22
CA LYS A 134 10.33 -0.01 -6.23
C LYS A 134 10.99 -0.65 -7.47
N PHE A 135 11.04 0.02 -8.62
CA PHE A 135 11.41 -0.63 -9.90
C PHE A 135 12.58 0.02 -10.64
N ILE A 136 13.30 0.96 -10.00
CA ILE A 136 14.48 1.57 -10.62
C ILE A 136 15.72 1.06 -9.90
N PHE A 137 16.34 0.05 -10.48
CA PHE A 137 17.77 -0.16 -10.34
C PHE A 137 18.33 -0.51 -11.71
N ASN A 138 19.16 0.37 -12.26
CA ASN A 138 20.21 -0.10 -13.14
C ASN A 138 21.09 -0.97 -12.26
N LYS A 139 21.08 -2.29 -12.52
CA LYS A 139 21.75 -3.33 -11.72
C LYS A 139 22.99 -2.79 -11.00
N GLY A 140 22.80 -2.43 -9.73
CA GLY A 140 23.86 -2.14 -8.79
C GLY A 140 23.85 -3.30 -7.80
N GLU A 141 24.83 -4.20 -7.97
CA GLU A 141 25.10 -5.40 -7.19
C GLU A 141 23.94 -6.41 -7.04
N ASP A 142 24.29 -7.65 -6.76
CA ASP A 142 23.36 -8.78 -6.60
C ASP A 142 22.31 -8.47 -5.53
N PHE A 143 21.15 -7.98 -5.96
CA PHE A 143 20.00 -7.86 -5.08
C PHE A 143 19.49 -9.27 -4.78
N GLU A 144 19.87 -9.80 -3.62
CA GLU A 144 19.13 -10.91 -3.04
C GLU A 144 17.69 -10.42 -2.79
N ARG A 145 16.74 -10.99 -3.54
CA ARG A 145 15.32 -10.73 -3.33
C ARG A 145 14.97 -11.19 -1.93
N GLY A 146 14.84 -10.26 -0.99
CA GLY A 146 14.37 -10.55 0.35
C GLY A 146 13.00 -11.22 0.35
N GLU A 147 12.68 -11.93 1.42
CA GLU A 147 11.40 -12.61 1.58
C GLU A 147 10.27 -11.60 1.78
N ASN A 148 9.12 -11.83 1.14
CA ASN A 148 7.92 -11.04 1.37
C ASN A 148 7.14 -11.64 2.55
N LEU A 149 7.22 -10.98 3.71
CA LEU A 149 6.53 -11.42 4.93
C LEU A 149 5.00 -11.51 4.75
N PHE A 150 4.40 -10.74 3.84
CA PHE A 150 2.96 -10.83 3.56
C PHE A 150 2.63 -12.08 2.75
N ASP A 151 3.45 -12.44 1.77
CA ASP A 151 3.26 -13.69 1.01
C ASP A 151 3.44 -14.89 1.93
N TYR A 152 4.50 -14.88 2.76
CA TYR A 152 4.72 -15.88 3.80
C TYR A 152 3.53 -15.99 4.76
N LYS A 153 3.01 -14.87 5.27
CA LYS A 153 1.81 -14.85 6.13
C LYS A 153 0.60 -15.49 5.42
N TYR A 154 0.35 -15.17 4.16
CA TYR A 154 -0.77 -15.75 3.43
C TYR A 154 -0.63 -17.25 3.18
N GLU A 155 0.57 -17.73 2.90
CA GLU A 155 0.84 -19.16 2.82
C GLU A 155 0.56 -19.84 4.17
N GLN A 156 1.07 -19.31 5.28
CA GLN A 156 0.86 -19.91 6.61
C GLN A 156 -0.61 -19.91 7.06
N LEU A 157 -1.37 -18.87 6.67
CA LEU A 157 -2.79 -18.77 6.99
C LEU A 157 -3.60 -19.76 6.14
N PHE A 158 -3.45 -19.72 4.82
CA PHE A 158 -4.42 -20.34 3.91
C PHE A 158 -3.91 -21.57 3.16
N ASN A 159 -2.60 -21.75 3.00
CA ASN A 159 -2.03 -22.95 2.40
C ASN A 159 -1.92 -24.05 3.46
N ARG A 160 -3.09 -24.47 3.97
CA ARG A 160 -3.21 -25.51 4.98
C ARG A 160 -3.88 -26.72 4.37
N GLU A 161 -3.46 -27.90 4.81
CA GLU A 161 -4.12 -29.15 4.44
C GLU A 161 -5.57 -29.11 4.94
N THR A 162 -6.50 -28.90 4.02
CA THR A 162 -7.89 -29.30 4.22
C THR A 162 -7.88 -30.82 4.11
N LYS A 163 -8.30 -31.53 5.16
CA LYS A 163 -8.48 -32.98 5.07
C LYS A 163 -9.62 -33.16 4.07
N SER A 164 -9.30 -33.37 2.79
CA SER A 164 -10.29 -33.73 1.78
C SER A 164 -10.79 -35.12 2.14
N ASN A 165 -11.77 -35.14 3.02
CA ASN A 165 -12.31 -36.37 3.55
C ASN A 165 -13.09 -37.01 2.41
N ALA A 166 -12.80 -38.26 2.08
CA ALA A 166 -13.41 -38.93 0.93
C ALA A 166 -14.95 -39.02 1.06
N ASN A 167 -15.46 -39.02 2.29
CA ASN A 167 -16.88 -38.95 2.63
C ASN A 167 -17.09 -37.88 3.73
N PRO A 168 -17.14 -36.58 3.38
CA PRO A 168 -17.34 -35.53 4.37
C PRO A 168 -18.80 -35.52 4.84
N ILE A 169 -19.06 -35.04 6.06
CA ILE A 169 -20.43 -34.85 6.54
C ILE A 169 -21.14 -33.82 5.65
N LYS A 170 -20.48 -32.68 5.43
CA LYS A 170 -20.84 -31.58 4.50
C LYS A 170 -19.60 -30.73 4.19
N THR A 171 -19.70 -29.85 3.21
CA THR A 171 -18.71 -28.84 2.85
C THR A 171 -19.14 -27.46 3.35
N ILE A 172 -18.30 -26.84 4.16
CA ILE A 172 -18.50 -25.52 4.76
C ILE A 172 -17.71 -24.48 3.98
N GLY A 173 -18.40 -23.48 3.45
CA GLY A 173 -17.78 -22.32 2.82
C GLY A 173 -17.41 -21.26 3.85
N ILE A 174 -16.16 -20.83 3.89
CA ILE A 174 -15.70 -19.72 4.73
C ILE A 174 -15.28 -18.55 3.82
N PRO A 175 -15.86 -17.34 3.96
CA PRO A 175 -15.48 -16.20 3.15
C PRO A 175 -14.11 -15.68 3.60
N ARG A 176 -13.20 -15.45 2.67
CA ARG A 176 -11.84 -14.97 2.92
C ARG A 176 -11.84 -13.46 3.19
N VAL A 177 -12.37 -13.05 4.33
CA VAL A 177 -12.66 -11.64 4.64
C VAL A 177 -12.41 -11.27 6.09
N LEU A 178 -12.09 -10.00 6.35
CA LEU A 178 -12.02 -9.42 7.70
C LEU A 178 -11.26 -10.33 8.70
N GLY A 179 -11.86 -10.67 9.84
CA GLY A 179 -11.25 -11.49 10.91
C GLY A 179 -10.88 -12.93 10.50
N ILE A 180 -11.29 -13.41 9.32
CA ILE A 180 -10.83 -14.70 8.79
C ILE A 180 -9.33 -14.65 8.45
N TYR A 181 -8.77 -13.47 8.16
CA TYR A 181 -7.32 -13.29 7.97
C TYR A 181 -6.48 -13.48 9.24
N GLU A 182 -7.13 -13.71 10.38
CA GLU A 182 -6.48 -13.98 11.67
C GLU A 182 -6.89 -15.35 12.20
N SER A 183 -8.19 -15.66 12.15
CA SER A 183 -8.77 -16.86 12.77
C SER A 183 -8.94 -18.07 11.85
N PHE A 184 -8.69 -17.97 10.53
CA PHE A 184 -8.89 -19.10 9.61
C PHE A 184 -8.18 -20.40 10.02
N PRO A 185 -6.90 -20.39 10.45
CA PRO A 185 -6.24 -21.56 11.02
C PRO A 185 -7.07 -22.36 12.01
N PHE A 186 -7.74 -21.65 12.94
CA PHE A 186 -8.55 -22.26 13.99
C PHE A 186 -9.82 -22.89 13.40
N TRP A 187 -10.57 -22.13 12.60
CA TRP A 187 -11.82 -22.62 11.99
C TRP A 187 -11.58 -23.78 11.03
N ASN A 188 -10.53 -23.71 10.21
CA ASN A 188 -10.15 -24.78 9.31
C ASN A 188 -9.88 -26.08 10.09
N THR A 189 -9.04 -26.03 11.12
CA THR A 189 -8.73 -27.22 11.91
C THR A 189 -9.97 -27.75 12.64
N LEU A 190 -10.78 -26.89 13.25
CA LEU A 190 -11.99 -27.28 13.98
C LEU A 190 -12.96 -28.09 13.09
N PHE A 191 -13.27 -27.57 11.90
CA PHE A 191 -14.23 -28.22 11.00
C PHE A 191 -13.68 -29.50 10.36
N ASN A 192 -12.40 -29.50 9.99
CA ASN A 192 -11.75 -30.71 9.46
C ASN A 192 -11.73 -31.84 10.51
N GLU A 193 -11.41 -31.55 11.78
CA GLU A 193 -11.44 -32.55 12.86
C GLU A 193 -12.87 -33.02 13.18
N CYS A 194 -13.88 -32.17 12.97
CA CYS A 194 -15.28 -32.57 13.08
C CYS A 194 -15.80 -33.38 11.87
N GLY A 195 -14.98 -33.61 10.85
CA GLY A 195 -15.34 -34.41 9.66
C GLY A 195 -16.04 -33.62 8.53
N PHE A 196 -15.98 -32.29 8.56
CA PHE A 196 -16.44 -31.44 7.46
C PHE A 196 -15.29 -31.10 6.51
N ASN A 197 -15.62 -30.87 5.24
CA ASN A 197 -14.68 -30.22 4.32
C ASN A 197 -14.83 -28.70 4.45
N VAL A 198 -13.72 -27.98 4.30
CA VAL A 198 -13.69 -26.51 4.36
C VAL A 198 -13.25 -25.97 3.00
N GLU A 199 -14.07 -25.11 2.41
CA GLU A 199 -13.78 -24.43 1.15
C GLU A 199 -13.71 -22.92 1.39
N LEU A 200 -12.68 -22.27 0.87
CA LEU A 200 -12.54 -20.81 0.94
C LEU A 200 -13.17 -20.16 -0.29
N SER A 201 -13.70 -18.95 -0.13
CA SER A 201 -13.98 -18.08 -1.29
C SER A 201 -12.68 -17.76 -2.06
N ASP A 202 -12.81 -17.33 -3.31
CA ASP A 202 -11.66 -16.96 -4.13
C ASP A 202 -10.86 -15.77 -3.57
N VAL A 203 -9.68 -15.55 -4.13
CA VAL A 203 -8.84 -14.40 -3.79
C VAL A 203 -9.53 -13.10 -4.18
N SER A 204 -9.37 -12.07 -3.35
CA SER A 204 -9.96 -10.76 -3.61
C SER A 204 -9.43 -10.16 -4.91
N THR A 205 -10.32 -9.90 -5.86
CA THR A 205 -10.05 -9.19 -7.11
C THR A 205 -11.08 -8.10 -7.34
N MET A 206 -10.80 -7.15 -8.25
CA MET A 206 -11.80 -6.15 -8.66
C MET A 206 -13.04 -6.81 -9.28
N ASP A 207 -12.86 -7.85 -10.10
CA ASP A 207 -13.97 -8.61 -10.67
C ASP A 207 -14.87 -9.22 -9.58
N LEU A 208 -14.26 -9.77 -8.53
CA LEU A 208 -15.00 -10.31 -7.38
C LEU A 208 -15.77 -9.22 -6.63
N PHE A 209 -15.13 -8.06 -6.42
CA PHE A 209 -15.78 -6.90 -5.81
C PHE A 209 -16.98 -6.43 -6.62
N GLU A 210 -16.84 -6.31 -7.94
CA GLU A 210 -17.91 -5.89 -8.85
C GLU A 210 -19.10 -6.84 -8.84
N LYS A 211 -18.87 -8.17 -8.75
CA LYS A 211 -19.94 -9.16 -8.60
C LYS A 211 -20.85 -8.89 -7.39
N GLY A 212 -20.27 -8.42 -6.27
CA GLY A 212 -21.00 -8.16 -5.03
C GLY A 212 -21.61 -6.76 -4.91
N LEU A 213 -21.15 -5.81 -5.74
CA LEU A 213 -21.42 -4.38 -5.58
C LEU A 213 -22.91 -4.03 -5.52
N GLY A 214 -23.74 -4.73 -6.31
CA GLY A 214 -25.19 -4.49 -6.35
C GLY A 214 -25.94 -4.80 -5.05
N THR A 215 -25.29 -5.46 -4.09
CA THR A 215 -25.89 -5.80 -2.78
C THR A 215 -25.30 -4.98 -1.63
N VAL A 216 -24.35 -4.09 -1.90
CA VAL A 216 -23.75 -3.21 -0.90
C VAL A 216 -24.76 -2.13 -0.50
N MET A 217 -25.07 -2.04 0.79
CA MET A 217 -26.11 -1.13 1.29
C MET A 217 -25.65 0.34 1.43
N SER A 218 -24.35 0.59 1.50
CA SER A 218 -23.81 1.92 1.77
C SER A 218 -22.46 2.15 1.09
N ASP A 219 -22.35 3.26 0.37
CA ASP A 219 -21.08 3.67 -0.24
C ASP A 219 -20.05 4.18 0.75
N SER A 220 -20.47 4.61 1.95
CA SER A 220 -19.56 5.09 3.00
C SER A 220 -18.85 3.96 3.76
N ILE A 221 -19.21 2.69 3.53
CA ILE A 221 -18.58 1.57 4.23
C ILE A 221 -17.18 1.29 3.71
N CYS A 222 -16.32 0.69 4.54
CA CYS A 222 -14.95 0.43 4.14
C CYS A 222 -14.87 -0.62 3.02
N PHE A 223 -13.84 -0.53 2.17
CA PHE A 223 -13.67 -1.46 1.04
C PHE A 223 -13.63 -2.95 1.46
N PRO A 224 -12.94 -3.35 2.55
CA PRO A 224 -12.95 -4.74 3.02
C PRO A 224 -14.34 -5.27 3.41
N ALA A 225 -15.26 -4.41 3.85
CA ALA A 225 -16.64 -4.77 4.12
C ALA A 225 -17.41 -4.94 2.80
N LYS A 226 -17.23 -4.04 1.83
CA LYS A 226 -17.90 -4.14 0.52
C LYS A 226 -17.56 -5.43 -0.22
N ILE A 227 -16.29 -5.85 -0.19
CA ILE A 227 -15.85 -7.04 -0.93
C ILE A 227 -16.43 -8.34 -0.35
N VAL A 228 -16.88 -8.37 0.91
CA VAL A 228 -17.55 -9.54 1.51
C VAL A 228 -18.70 -10.04 0.65
N HIS A 229 -19.46 -9.11 0.07
CA HIS A 229 -20.58 -9.44 -0.80
C HIS A 229 -20.13 -10.30 -2.00
N GLY A 230 -19.00 -9.94 -2.62
CA GLY A 230 -18.40 -10.71 -3.70
C GLY A 230 -17.95 -12.10 -3.24
N HIS A 231 -17.34 -12.19 -2.06
CA HIS A 231 -16.91 -13.47 -1.48
C HIS A 231 -18.08 -14.43 -1.20
N ILE A 232 -19.25 -13.92 -0.80
CA ILE A 232 -20.46 -14.72 -0.61
C ILE A 232 -20.95 -15.29 -1.95
N PHE A 233 -20.96 -14.49 -3.01
CA PHE A 233 -21.31 -14.98 -4.35
C PHE A 233 -20.29 -15.99 -4.89
N SER A 234 -18.99 -15.79 -4.67
CA SER A 234 -17.96 -16.78 -5.03
C SER A 234 -18.18 -18.12 -4.32
N LEU A 235 -18.54 -18.12 -3.02
CA LEU A 235 -18.90 -19.37 -2.33
C LEU A 235 -20.16 -20.01 -2.90
N ALA A 236 -21.16 -19.21 -3.26
CA ALA A 236 -22.40 -19.72 -3.86
C ALA A 236 -22.16 -20.41 -5.21
N GLU A 237 -21.22 -19.91 -6.02
CA GLU A 237 -20.81 -20.53 -7.28
C GLU A 237 -20.08 -21.89 -7.08
N LYS A 238 -19.55 -22.15 -5.88
CA LYS A 238 -18.77 -23.36 -5.56
C LYS A 238 -19.60 -24.56 -5.08
N ASN A 239 -20.93 -24.47 -5.08
CA ASN A 239 -21.84 -25.55 -4.64
C ASN A 239 -21.52 -26.10 -3.23
N ILE A 240 -21.18 -25.21 -2.30
CA ILE A 240 -21.00 -25.52 -0.87
C ILE A 240 -22.34 -25.76 -0.16
N ASP A 241 -22.34 -26.58 0.90
CA ASP A 241 -23.57 -26.96 1.60
C ASP A 241 -24.07 -25.91 2.60
N ARG A 242 -23.17 -25.05 3.08
CA ARG A 242 -23.45 -23.99 4.06
C ARG A 242 -22.31 -22.97 4.11
N ILE A 243 -22.64 -21.72 4.41
CA ILE A 243 -21.66 -20.66 4.64
C ILE A 243 -21.51 -20.45 6.14
N PHE A 244 -20.27 -20.43 6.62
CA PHE A 244 -19.93 -20.08 7.98
C PHE A 244 -19.23 -18.73 8.02
N TYR A 245 -19.82 -17.75 8.69
CA TYR A 245 -19.25 -16.42 8.85
C TYR A 245 -19.43 -15.90 10.30
N PRO A 246 -18.43 -16.11 11.18
CA PRO A 246 -18.57 -15.87 12.61
C PRO A 246 -18.50 -14.38 12.97
N MET A 247 -19.22 -14.01 14.02
CA MET A 247 -19.25 -12.67 14.60
C MET A 247 -18.38 -12.60 15.85
N VAL A 248 -17.11 -12.21 15.68
CA VAL A 248 -16.15 -12.13 16.79
C VAL A 248 -16.15 -10.72 17.37
N ILE A 249 -16.80 -10.54 18.53
CA ILE A 249 -16.89 -9.23 19.23
C ILE A 249 -15.59 -8.91 19.97
N TYR A 250 -15.02 -9.91 20.64
CA TYR A 250 -13.79 -9.79 21.42
C TYR A 250 -12.74 -10.71 20.85
N GLU A 251 -11.57 -10.15 20.57
CA GLU A 251 -10.41 -10.90 20.15
C GLU A 251 -9.53 -11.27 21.35
N GLN A 252 -8.52 -12.12 21.13
CA GLN A 252 -7.49 -12.37 22.12
C GLN A 252 -6.76 -11.07 22.47
N ASN A 253 -6.54 -10.82 23.77
CA ASN A 253 -5.72 -9.69 24.19
C ASN A 253 -4.24 -9.97 23.86
N GLU A 254 -3.69 -9.28 22.86
CA GLU A 254 -2.30 -9.47 22.41
C GLU A 254 -1.27 -8.79 23.32
N PHE A 255 -1.66 -7.71 24.00
CA PHE A 255 -0.75 -6.92 24.84
C PHE A 255 -1.34 -6.68 26.23
N GLU A 256 -0.54 -6.91 27.28
CA GLU A 256 -0.97 -6.70 28.68
C GLU A 256 -1.42 -5.25 28.95
N GLU A 257 -0.89 -4.29 28.20
CA GLU A 257 -1.21 -2.86 28.32
C GLU A 257 -2.46 -2.44 27.54
N SER A 258 -3.11 -3.36 26.80
CA SER A 258 -4.31 -3.01 26.02
C SER A 258 -5.49 -2.75 26.94
N ASP A 259 -6.19 -1.63 26.73
CA ASP A 259 -7.41 -1.30 27.46
C ASP A 259 -8.56 -2.28 27.15
N ASN A 260 -8.60 -2.85 25.94
CA ASN A 260 -9.60 -3.82 25.50
C ASN A 260 -9.14 -4.58 24.24
N SER A 261 -9.94 -5.58 23.84
CA SER A 261 -9.78 -6.34 22.59
C SER A 261 -11.04 -6.32 21.72
N TYR A 262 -11.77 -5.20 21.70
CA TYR A 262 -12.97 -5.08 20.87
C TYR A 262 -12.59 -5.06 19.39
N ASN A 263 -13.18 -5.97 18.62
CA ASN A 263 -13.11 -5.90 17.18
C ASN A 263 -13.93 -4.71 16.66
N CYS A 264 -13.52 -4.18 15.50
CA CYS A 264 -14.26 -3.14 14.80
C CYS A 264 -15.73 -3.57 14.62
N PRO A 265 -16.72 -2.66 14.81
CA PRO A 265 -18.13 -2.99 14.64
C PRO A 265 -18.47 -3.64 13.30
N LEU A 266 -17.72 -3.30 12.24
CA LEU A 266 -17.86 -3.96 10.94
C LEU A 266 -17.46 -5.43 11.03
N VAL A 267 -16.34 -5.79 11.66
CA VAL A 267 -15.91 -7.18 11.81
C VAL A 267 -16.89 -7.96 12.69
N SER A 268 -17.36 -7.36 13.79
CA SER A 268 -18.21 -8.05 14.76
C SER A 268 -19.65 -8.26 14.30
N SER A 269 -20.15 -7.52 13.29
CA SER A 269 -21.56 -7.61 12.88
C SER A 269 -21.80 -7.67 11.37
N TYR A 270 -20.77 -7.83 10.53
CA TYR A 270 -21.00 -7.83 9.08
C TYR A 270 -21.84 -9.02 8.59
N ALA A 271 -21.83 -10.13 9.34
CA ALA A 271 -22.63 -11.29 8.99
C ALA A 271 -24.13 -10.93 8.96
N ASP A 272 -24.61 -10.11 9.91
CA ASP A 272 -25.99 -9.61 9.92
C ASP A 272 -26.32 -8.76 8.69
N VAL A 273 -25.36 -7.93 8.26
CA VAL A 273 -25.52 -7.11 7.05
C VAL A 273 -25.67 -8.02 5.83
N ILE A 274 -24.82 -9.03 5.69
CA ILE A 274 -24.91 -10.02 4.60
C ILE A 274 -26.24 -10.78 4.63
N ARG A 275 -26.68 -11.19 5.82
CA ARG A 275 -27.96 -11.87 6.00
C ARG A 275 -29.13 -10.98 5.57
N SER A 276 -29.09 -9.69 5.88
CA SER A 276 -30.13 -8.74 5.47
C SER A 276 -30.05 -8.35 4.00
N SER A 277 -28.85 -8.18 3.43
CA SER A 277 -28.66 -7.62 2.10
C SER A 277 -28.69 -8.67 0.99
N ILE A 278 -28.05 -9.82 1.23
CA ILE A 278 -27.99 -10.94 0.27
C ILE A 278 -29.04 -11.99 0.63
N ASN A 279 -29.30 -12.22 1.92
CA ASN A 279 -30.15 -13.31 2.42
C ASN A 279 -29.84 -14.66 1.76
N PRO A 280 -28.64 -15.25 2.02
CA PRO A 280 -28.20 -16.47 1.34
C PRO A 280 -29.17 -17.65 1.49
N GLU A 281 -29.86 -17.74 2.63
CA GLU A 281 -30.83 -18.81 2.92
C GLU A 281 -32.00 -18.79 1.92
N ASN A 282 -32.57 -17.61 1.64
CA ASN A 282 -33.73 -17.48 0.77
C ASN A 282 -33.36 -17.27 -0.70
N ASN A 283 -32.31 -16.50 -0.99
CA ASN A 283 -31.98 -16.08 -2.35
C ASN A 283 -31.00 -17.03 -3.04
N LEU A 284 -30.15 -17.72 -2.28
CA LEU A 284 -29.13 -18.64 -2.80
C LEU A 284 -29.41 -20.10 -2.42
N ASN A 285 -30.41 -20.37 -1.56
CA ASN A 285 -30.71 -21.68 -0.98
C ASN A 285 -29.52 -22.31 -0.23
N ILE A 286 -28.68 -21.47 0.37
CA ILE A 286 -27.52 -21.92 1.15
C ILE A 286 -27.70 -21.47 2.60
N PRO A 287 -27.76 -22.40 3.58
CA PRO A 287 -27.76 -22.06 4.99
C PRO A 287 -26.60 -21.14 5.37
N PHE A 288 -26.88 -20.12 6.18
CA PHE A 288 -25.90 -19.08 6.56
C PHE A 288 -25.73 -19.06 8.08
N ASP A 289 -24.64 -19.65 8.55
CA ASP A 289 -24.30 -19.79 9.95
C ASP A 289 -23.45 -18.59 10.41
N GLN A 290 -23.99 -17.79 11.32
CA GLN A 290 -23.35 -16.59 11.89
C GLN A 290 -23.35 -16.62 13.42
N PRO A 291 -22.57 -17.52 14.04
CA PRO A 291 -22.47 -17.61 15.49
C PRO A 291 -21.77 -16.39 16.10
#